data_AF-A0A812YSN9-F1
#
_entry.id   AF-A0A812YSN9-F1
#
_cell.length_a   1.000
_cell.length_b   1.000
_cell.length_c   1.000
_cell.angle_alpha   90.00
_cell.angle_beta   90.00
_cell.angle_gamma   90.00
#
_symmetry.space_group_name_H-M   'P 1'
#
loop_
_entity.id
_entity.type
_entity.pdbx_description
1 polymer ?
#
loop_
_entity_poly.entity_id
_entity_poly.type
_entity_poly.pdbx_seq_one_letter_code
_entity_poly.pdbx_strand_id
1 'polypeptide(L)'
;MRLHEILQGPDDQGNVPCNLDADSTGNTDENSEPKVLGPRHCCHITSIKKNLAQLKEFDKKGARVDGKVCSMEMHGVYSLADKGLREVEVQWASGVTEVLRPCATRASIIYFVAGVADLANIDPMYQYSLQFFTSLFQQRLAASPTAEDINERIHIIIQDFTEFIYTKICMGLFEDHKLLYSFMICNRCLRHEVHAQFMHKQRITPQEWSFFLRGLEAGKGIIDDTLTQAVEPPAWMTAQSYRKMMVLEQLTLKAGSEVFQGLAKDMFTPAWENFGTDDHMAGRNLPGMWAEKLTPFQQLLVIKSLRENFLQLVVRNFVGAELGKHYTVSPDFDLVGCFKDSKKTMPLIFVLSAGADPTDYLVKLAKDFEYEERLHFISLGQGQGQKAEALIKHGQETGDWVCLQNCHLAASWMPTLERIQEMQDPDSIDDMYRLWLTSMPSPTFPVPVLQGGIKITNEPPKGLRANLTRTFQDITPEVYDGCTKPRVTTTGHERIRAMRCLELEEASNPQERLCMPDEEAPSEARCPAEKDRGPALAWWFRACCFCYSAVGIDMAWRLGYVACHCATYPWQLEACLLLLQGCLSFMHDAYFAGRSPAAKFADRCCATFLTMC
;
A
#
# COMPACT_ATOMS: atom_id res chain seq x y z
N MET A 1 -30.21 -34.01 -8.96
CA MET A 1 -29.36 -34.27 -7.76
C MET A 1 -27.89 -34.00 -8.09
N ARG A 2 -27.23 -34.76 -8.98
CA ARG A 2 -25.86 -34.44 -9.47
C ARG A 2 -25.66 -32.99 -9.93
N LEU A 3 -26.58 -32.45 -10.72
CA LEU A 3 -26.56 -31.05 -11.18
C LEU A 3 -26.78 -30.02 -10.06
N HIS A 4 -27.41 -30.42 -8.96
CA HIS A 4 -27.60 -29.56 -7.78
C HIS A 4 -26.33 -29.53 -6.91
N GLU A 5 -25.65 -30.69 -6.78
CA GLU A 5 -24.34 -30.83 -6.14
C GLU A 5 -23.25 -30.02 -6.88
N ILE A 6 -23.24 -30.05 -8.22
CA ILE A 6 -22.25 -29.30 -9.03
C ILE A 6 -22.48 -27.77 -8.94
N LEU A 7 -23.73 -27.32 -8.79
CA LEU A 7 -24.06 -25.89 -8.73
C LEU A 7 -23.92 -25.28 -7.33
N GLN A 8 -23.79 -26.08 -6.27
CA GLN A 8 -23.64 -25.58 -4.90
C GLN A 8 -22.19 -25.40 -4.45
N GLY A 9 -21.19 -25.86 -5.22
CA GLY A 9 -19.79 -25.84 -4.78
C GLY A 9 -19.56 -26.79 -3.58
N PRO A 10 -18.30 -27.04 -3.19
CA PRO A 10 -18.02 -27.98 -2.10
C PRO A 10 -18.50 -27.40 -0.77
N ASP A 11 -19.33 -28.16 -0.05
CA ASP A 11 -19.52 -27.98 1.39
C ASP A 11 -18.19 -28.23 2.13
N ASP A 12 -18.00 -27.56 3.26
CA ASP A 12 -16.81 -27.41 4.13
C ASP A 12 -16.18 -28.71 4.69
N GLN A 13 -16.41 -29.88 4.08
CA GLN A 13 -15.76 -31.13 4.46
C GLN A 13 -15.15 -31.79 3.23
N GLY A 14 -13.89 -31.45 2.97
CA GLY A 14 -13.10 -31.96 1.85
C GLY A 14 -12.98 -33.48 1.83
N ASN A 15 -13.88 -34.15 1.10
CA ASN A 15 -13.68 -35.51 0.65
C ASN A 15 -14.46 -35.74 -0.65
N VAL A 16 -13.73 -35.90 -1.76
CA VAL A 16 -14.23 -36.62 -2.94
C VAL A 16 -13.35 -37.86 -3.11
N PRO A 17 -13.91 -39.08 -3.18
CA PRO A 17 -13.11 -40.26 -3.48
C PRO A 17 -12.72 -40.21 -4.96
N CYS A 18 -11.41 -40.15 -5.21
CA CYS A 18 -10.86 -40.47 -6.53
C CYS A 18 -11.04 -41.98 -6.75
N ASN A 19 -12.06 -42.35 -7.52
CA ASN A 19 -12.16 -43.67 -8.13
C ASN A 19 -12.99 -43.55 -9.40
N LEU A 20 -12.31 -43.37 -10.53
CA LEU A 20 -12.80 -43.83 -11.82
C LEU A 20 -11.62 -44.39 -12.60
N ASP A 21 -11.69 -45.70 -12.78
CA ASP A 21 -10.79 -46.54 -13.54
C ASP A 21 -10.57 -46.00 -14.95
N ALA A 22 -9.30 -46.04 -15.36
CA ALA A 22 -8.87 -45.84 -16.72
C ALA A 22 -9.33 -47.02 -17.58
N ASP A 23 -10.26 -46.78 -18.50
CA ASP A 23 -10.37 -47.57 -19.73
C ASP A 23 -11.20 -46.80 -20.77
N SER A 24 -10.51 -46.13 -21.69
CA SER A 24 -10.80 -46.21 -23.13
C SER A 24 -9.82 -45.34 -23.91
N THR A 25 -9.05 -46.05 -24.73
CA THR A 25 -8.14 -45.58 -25.76
C THR A 25 -8.79 -44.53 -26.66
N GLY A 26 -8.21 -43.33 -26.69
CA GLY A 26 -8.55 -42.27 -27.64
C GLY A 26 -7.39 -41.29 -27.77
N ASN A 27 -6.65 -41.43 -28.85
CA ASN A 27 -5.48 -40.66 -29.27
C ASN A 27 -5.64 -39.15 -28.97
N THR A 28 -4.90 -38.60 -28.01
CA THR A 28 -4.81 -37.16 -27.77
C THR A 28 -3.63 -36.60 -28.55
N ASP A 29 -3.90 -35.91 -29.65
CA ASP A 29 -2.92 -35.02 -30.29
C ASP A 29 -2.55 -33.92 -29.29
N GLU A 30 -1.30 -33.92 -28.82
CA GLU A 30 -0.75 -32.94 -27.86
C GLU A 30 -0.57 -31.51 -28.42
N ASN A 31 -1.15 -31.19 -29.59
CA ASN A 31 -0.88 -29.94 -30.32
C ASN A 31 -2.11 -29.09 -30.66
N SER A 32 -3.22 -29.22 -29.93
CA SER A 32 -4.37 -28.33 -30.16
C SER A 32 -4.36 -27.11 -29.24
N GLU A 33 -4.23 -25.92 -29.83
CA GLU A 33 -4.35 -24.60 -29.20
C GLU A 33 -5.53 -24.53 -28.21
N PRO A 34 -5.39 -23.81 -27.07
CA PRO A 34 -6.50 -23.57 -26.17
C PRO A 34 -7.56 -22.72 -26.88
N LYS A 35 -8.65 -23.36 -27.33
CA LYS A 35 -9.81 -22.68 -27.93
C LYS A 35 -10.39 -21.68 -26.93
N VAL A 36 -10.42 -20.40 -27.33
CA VAL A 36 -10.95 -19.25 -26.60
C VAL A 36 -12.31 -19.56 -25.94
N LEU A 37 -12.30 -19.64 -24.61
CA LEU A 37 -13.46 -19.88 -23.76
C LEU A 37 -14.16 -18.54 -23.46
N GLY A 38 -15.18 -18.20 -24.26
CA GLY A 38 -16.03 -17.05 -23.94
C GLY A 38 -17.49 -17.31 -24.33
N PRO A 39 -17.87 -17.14 -25.60
CA PRO A 39 -19.29 -17.16 -25.98
C PRO A 39 -19.95 -18.54 -25.82
N ARG A 40 -19.22 -19.62 -26.13
CA ARG A 40 -19.78 -20.98 -26.14
C ARG A 40 -20.09 -21.51 -24.75
N HIS A 41 -19.24 -21.25 -23.77
CA HIS A 41 -19.40 -21.71 -22.38
C HIS A 41 -20.61 -21.05 -21.71
N CYS A 42 -20.76 -19.72 -21.87
CA CYS A 42 -21.87 -18.96 -21.31
C CYS A 42 -23.21 -19.34 -22.00
N CYS A 43 -23.20 -19.62 -23.30
CA CYS A 43 -24.35 -20.17 -24.01
C CYS A 43 -24.74 -21.57 -23.50
N HIS A 44 -23.79 -22.46 -23.24
CA HIS A 44 -24.09 -23.80 -22.71
C HIS A 44 -24.67 -23.76 -21.30
N ILE A 45 -24.10 -22.97 -20.38
CA ILE A 45 -24.64 -22.81 -19.03
C ILE A 45 -26.06 -22.20 -19.08
N THR A 46 -26.29 -21.21 -19.93
CA THR A 46 -27.61 -20.59 -20.08
C THR A 46 -28.62 -21.58 -20.67
N SER A 47 -28.19 -22.40 -21.64
CA SER A 47 -29.04 -23.44 -22.23
C SER A 47 -29.36 -24.56 -21.21
N ILE A 48 -28.41 -24.94 -20.36
CA ILE A 48 -28.61 -25.89 -19.25
C ILE A 48 -29.61 -25.33 -18.23
N LYS A 49 -29.46 -24.05 -17.82
CA LYS A 49 -30.41 -23.38 -16.92
C LYS A 49 -31.83 -23.32 -17.51
N LYS A 50 -31.94 -23.03 -18.81
CA LYS A 50 -33.22 -23.01 -19.54
C LYS A 50 -33.86 -24.39 -19.60
N ASN A 51 -33.09 -25.42 -19.91
CA ASN A 51 -33.56 -26.81 -19.95
C ASN A 51 -34.01 -27.30 -18.56
N LEU A 52 -33.29 -26.93 -17.49
CA LEU A 52 -33.67 -27.20 -16.10
C LEU A 52 -34.97 -26.50 -15.70
N ALA A 53 -35.16 -25.25 -16.13
CA ALA A 53 -36.40 -24.53 -15.89
C ALA A 53 -37.58 -25.19 -16.59
N GLN A 54 -37.40 -25.65 -17.84
CA GLN A 54 -38.41 -26.41 -18.58
C GLN A 54 -38.73 -27.76 -17.90
N LEU A 55 -37.72 -28.51 -17.45
CA LEU A 55 -37.94 -29.77 -16.70
C LEU A 55 -38.73 -29.54 -15.41
N LYS A 56 -38.45 -28.47 -14.66
CA LYS A 56 -39.24 -28.07 -13.48
C LYS A 56 -40.67 -27.66 -13.84
N GLU A 57 -40.88 -27.11 -15.03
CA GLU A 57 -42.21 -26.75 -15.53
C GLU A 57 -43.00 -27.99 -15.97
N PHE A 58 -42.34 -28.98 -16.59
CA PHE A 58 -42.94 -30.28 -16.90
C PHE A 58 -43.33 -31.05 -15.64
N ASP A 59 -42.49 -31.02 -14.60
CA ASP A 59 -42.79 -31.61 -13.29
C ASP A 59 -44.03 -30.96 -12.64
N LYS A 60 -44.16 -29.62 -12.75
CA LYS A 60 -45.36 -28.88 -12.32
C LYS A 60 -46.60 -29.19 -13.17
N LYS A 61 -46.44 -29.47 -14.47
CA LYS A 61 -47.52 -29.79 -15.42
C LYS A 61 -47.87 -31.28 -15.46
N GLY A 62 -47.09 -32.14 -14.80
CA GLY A 62 -47.21 -33.59 -14.76
C GLY A 62 -48.51 -34.16 -14.19
N ALA A 63 -49.49 -33.32 -13.85
CA ALA A 63 -50.83 -33.75 -13.45
C ALA A 63 -51.87 -33.72 -14.59
N ARG A 64 -51.58 -33.24 -15.81
CA ARG A 64 -52.64 -32.96 -16.80
C ARG A 64 -52.40 -33.24 -18.30
N VAL A 65 -51.31 -33.87 -18.73
CA VAL A 65 -51.01 -34.06 -20.17
C VAL A 65 -50.65 -35.50 -20.53
N ASP A 66 -50.99 -35.90 -21.76
CA ASP A 66 -50.84 -37.22 -22.37
C ASP A 66 -49.40 -37.79 -22.26
N GLY A 67 -49.26 -38.92 -21.57
CA GLY A 67 -47.97 -39.38 -21.01
C GLY A 67 -46.90 -39.78 -22.03
N LYS A 68 -47.25 -40.06 -23.29
CA LYS A 68 -46.28 -40.44 -24.34
C LYS A 68 -45.56 -39.24 -24.94
N VAL A 69 -46.26 -38.13 -25.18
CA VAL A 69 -45.67 -36.91 -25.76
C VAL A 69 -44.76 -36.23 -24.74
N CYS A 70 -45.20 -36.15 -23.48
CA CYS A 70 -44.42 -35.61 -22.37
C CYS A 70 -43.11 -36.40 -22.15
N SER A 71 -43.14 -37.72 -22.30
CA SER A 71 -41.96 -38.59 -22.13
C SER A 71 -40.91 -38.40 -23.24
N MET A 72 -41.33 -38.28 -24.52
CA MET A 72 -40.40 -38.03 -25.63
C MET A 72 -39.76 -36.64 -25.55
N GLU A 73 -40.54 -35.62 -25.20
CA GLU A 73 -40.03 -34.25 -25.01
C GLU A 73 -39.08 -34.17 -23.80
N MET A 74 -39.43 -34.78 -22.66
CA MET A 74 -38.54 -34.88 -21.52
C MET A 74 -37.23 -35.58 -21.90
N HIS A 75 -37.28 -36.68 -22.65
CA HIS A 75 -36.08 -37.41 -23.04
C HIS A 75 -35.17 -36.58 -23.97
N GLY A 76 -35.77 -35.80 -24.88
CA GLY A 76 -35.06 -34.81 -25.70
C GLY A 76 -34.37 -33.74 -24.86
N VAL A 77 -35.09 -33.16 -23.89
CA VAL A 77 -34.53 -32.13 -22.98
C VAL A 77 -33.43 -32.71 -22.08
N TYR A 78 -33.59 -33.94 -21.57
CA TYR A 78 -32.56 -34.63 -20.78
C TYR A 78 -31.30 -34.93 -21.60
N SER A 79 -31.43 -35.40 -22.85
CA SER A 79 -30.27 -35.69 -23.70
C SER A 79 -29.48 -34.43 -24.07
N LEU A 80 -30.18 -33.32 -24.35
CA LEU A 80 -29.56 -32.02 -24.59
C LEU A 80 -28.89 -31.46 -23.33
N ALA A 81 -29.51 -31.64 -22.17
CA ALA A 81 -28.93 -31.26 -20.88
C ALA A 81 -27.70 -32.11 -20.52
N ASP A 82 -27.74 -33.42 -20.74
CA ASP A 82 -26.60 -34.34 -20.50
C ASP A 82 -25.44 -34.03 -21.45
N LYS A 83 -25.73 -33.74 -22.72
CA LYS A 83 -24.71 -33.33 -23.69
C LYS A 83 -24.06 -32.00 -23.30
N GLY A 84 -24.86 -31.00 -22.93
CA GLY A 84 -24.35 -29.71 -22.46
C GLY A 84 -23.57 -29.85 -21.15
N LEU A 85 -24.01 -30.72 -20.23
CA LEU A 85 -23.31 -30.99 -18.98
C LEU A 85 -21.96 -31.64 -19.25
N ARG A 86 -21.90 -32.66 -20.12
CA ARG A 86 -20.63 -33.29 -20.52
C ARG A 86 -19.70 -32.30 -21.22
N GLU A 87 -20.22 -31.40 -22.05
CA GLU A 87 -19.40 -30.36 -22.70
C GLU A 87 -18.86 -29.33 -21.70
N VAL A 88 -19.66 -28.94 -20.69
CA VAL A 88 -19.21 -28.09 -19.58
C VAL A 88 -18.22 -28.83 -18.67
N GLU A 89 -18.48 -30.10 -18.35
CA GLU A 89 -17.59 -30.97 -17.56
C GLU A 89 -16.26 -31.19 -18.29
N VAL A 90 -16.25 -31.43 -19.60
CA VAL A 90 -15.04 -31.52 -20.43
C VAL A 90 -14.30 -30.18 -20.49
N GLN A 91 -15.00 -29.04 -20.46
CA GLN A 91 -14.39 -27.70 -20.42
C GLN A 91 -13.91 -27.28 -19.02
N TRP A 92 -14.50 -27.83 -17.96
CA TRP A 92 -14.01 -27.69 -16.59
C TRP A 92 -12.82 -28.63 -16.36
N ALA A 93 -12.89 -29.83 -16.95
CA ALA A 93 -11.83 -30.83 -16.97
C ALA A 93 -10.68 -30.49 -17.93
N SER A 94 -10.84 -29.53 -18.86
CA SER A 94 -9.75 -29.07 -19.73
C SER A 94 -8.69 -28.25 -18.99
N GLY A 95 -8.85 -28.04 -17.68
CA GLY A 95 -7.84 -27.43 -16.81
C GLY A 95 -7.66 -25.92 -16.99
N VAL A 96 -8.27 -25.28 -17.98
CA VAL A 96 -8.07 -23.84 -18.26
C VAL A 96 -8.55 -22.95 -17.10
N THR A 97 -9.63 -23.33 -16.41
CA THR A 97 -10.11 -22.66 -15.19
C THR A 97 -9.16 -22.84 -14.00
N GLU A 98 -8.52 -23.99 -13.89
CA GLU A 98 -7.48 -24.25 -12.88
C GLU A 98 -6.21 -23.45 -13.16
N VAL A 99 -5.83 -23.36 -14.44
CA VAL A 99 -4.64 -22.61 -14.88
C VAL A 99 -4.79 -21.12 -14.58
N LEU A 100 -5.98 -20.52 -14.77
CA LEU A 100 -6.24 -19.11 -14.44
C LEU A 100 -6.49 -18.83 -12.95
N ARG A 101 -6.58 -19.88 -12.11
CA ARG A 101 -6.88 -19.75 -10.67
C ARG A 101 -5.90 -18.82 -9.94
N PRO A 102 -4.56 -18.88 -10.14
CA PRO A 102 -3.63 -17.97 -9.47
C PRO A 102 -3.93 -16.49 -9.77
N CYS A 103 -4.31 -16.18 -11.01
CA CYS A 103 -4.69 -14.83 -11.41
C CYS A 103 -5.97 -14.36 -10.70
N ALA A 104 -7.01 -15.20 -10.72
CA ALA A 104 -8.28 -14.89 -10.04
C ALA A 104 -8.09 -14.75 -8.51
N THR A 105 -7.29 -15.63 -7.92
CA THR A 105 -6.93 -15.58 -6.49
C THR A 105 -6.19 -14.28 -6.16
N ARG A 106 -5.19 -13.87 -6.94
CA ARG A 106 -4.46 -12.61 -6.73
C ARG A 106 -5.39 -11.41 -6.82
N ALA A 107 -6.24 -11.34 -7.85
CA ALA A 107 -7.21 -10.27 -8.01
C ALA A 107 -8.19 -10.21 -6.83
N SER A 108 -8.69 -11.37 -6.38
CA SER A 108 -9.56 -11.48 -5.20
C SER A 108 -8.85 -10.98 -3.92
N ILE A 109 -7.61 -11.40 -3.68
CA ILE A 109 -6.81 -10.94 -2.53
C ILE A 109 -6.68 -9.43 -2.53
N ILE A 110 -6.27 -8.84 -3.67
CA ILE A 110 -6.11 -7.39 -3.79
C ILE A 110 -7.46 -6.71 -3.56
N TYR A 111 -8.55 -7.20 -4.13
CA TYR A 111 -9.88 -6.62 -3.92
C TYR A 111 -10.32 -6.65 -2.45
N PHE A 112 -10.11 -7.74 -1.72
CA PHE A 112 -10.49 -7.79 -0.31
C PHE A 112 -9.61 -6.91 0.59
N VAL A 113 -8.32 -6.79 0.27
CA VAL A 113 -7.42 -5.86 0.95
C VAL A 113 -7.81 -4.41 0.60
N ALA A 114 -8.04 -4.11 -0.67
CA ALA A 114 -8.27 -2.77 -1.19
C ALA A 114 -9.68 -2.22 -0.98
N GLY A 115 -10.70 -3.03 -1.29
CA GLY A 115 -12.00 -2.56 -1.73
C GLY A 115 -13.13 -2.62 -0.71
N VAL A 116 -13.11 -3.58 0.24
CA VAL A 116 -14.36 -3.85 0.99
C VAL A 116 -14.20 -4.11 2.49
N ALA A 117 -13.05 -4.60 2.98
CA ALA A 117 -12.98 -5.04 4.38
C ALA A 117 -11.87 -4.38 5.20
N ASP A 118 -10.64 -4.31 4.70
CA ASP A 118 -9.52 -3.98 5.60
C ASP A 118 -9.17 -2.50 5.62
N LEU A 119 -9.03 -1.85 4.47
CA LEU A 119 -8.66 -0.42 4.42
C LEU A 119 -9.79 0.49 4.93
N ALA A 120 -11.05 0.12 4.68
CA ALA A 120 -12.20 0.87 5.19
C ALA A 120 -12.28 0.89 6.73
N ASN A 121 -11.69 -0.11 7.41
CA ASN A 121 -11.57 -0.12 8.88
C ASN A 121 -10.52 0.87 9.38
N ILE A 122 -9.60 1.31 8.52
CA ILE A 122 -8.56 2.29 8.86
C ILE A 122 -9.10 3.70 8.64
N ASP A 123 -9.65 3.97 7.45
CA ASP A 123 -10.25 5.25 7.12
C ASP A 123 -11.56 5.03 6.34
N PRO A 124 -12.69 5.65 6.74
CA PRO A 124 -13.96 5.47 6.08
C PRO A 124 -13.96 5.92 4.60
N MET A 125 -13.02 6.74 4.16
CA MET A 125 -12.91 7.15 2.76
C MET A 125 -12.22 6.11 1.87
N TYR A 126 -11.60 5.06 2.42
CA TYR A 126 -10.93 3.99 1.66
C TYR A 126 -11.89 2.89 1.21
N GLN A 127 -12.90 3.29 0.43
CA GLN A 127 -13.91 2.37 -0.09
C GLN A 127 -13.91 2.38 -1.62
N TYR A 128 -13.92 1.20 -2.23
CA TYR A 128 -13.91 1.04 -3.69
C TYR A 128 -14.97 0.03 -4.11
N SER A 129 -15.69 0.31 -5.19
CA SER A 129 -16.69 -0.64 -5.71
C SER A 129 -16.02 -1.83 -6.40
N LEU A 130 -16.72 -2.97 -6.43
CA LEU A 130 -16.38 -4.10 -7.30
C LEU A 130 -16.36 -3.69 -8.77
N GLN A 131 -17.27 -2.79 -9.16
CA GLN A 131 -17.36 -2.30 -10.53
C GLN A 131 -16.10 -1.52 -10.93
N PHE A 132 -15.63 -0.62 -10.07
CA PHE A 132 -14.36 0.08 -10.24
C PHE A 132 -13.22 -0.92 -10.43
N PHE A 133 -13.07 -1.88 -9.50
CA PHE A 133 -12.01 -2.88 -9.55
C PHE A 133 -12.06 -3.74 -10.82
N THR A 134 -13.24 -4.22 -11.19
CA THR A 134 -13.44 -5.08 -12.37
C THR A 134 -13.13 -4.33 -13.66
N SER A 135 -13.51 -3.05 -13.74
CA SER A 135 -13.23 -2.22 -14.91
C SER A 135 -11.72 -2.00 -15.13
N LEU A 136 -10.97 -1.77 -14.03
CA LEU A 136 -9.51 -1.65 -14.08
C LEU A 136 -8.85 -2.99 -14.48
N PHE A 137 -9.36 -4.10 -13.94
CA PHE A 137 -8.85 -5.43 -14.30
C PHE A 137 -9.04 -5.72 -15.80
N GLN A 138 -10.22 -5.42 -16.36
CA GLN A 138 -10.49 -5.59 -17.79
C GLN A 138 -9.59 -4.71 -18.66
N GLN A 139 -9.39 -3.45 -18.26
CA GLN A 139 -8.50 -2.52 -18.96
C GLN A 139 -7.06 -3.06 -19.00
N ARG A 140 -6.53 -3.54 -17.86
CA ARG A 140 -5.17 -4.11 -17.80
C ARG A 140 -5.04 -5.44 -18.51
N LEU A 141 -6.07 -6.28 -18.45
CA LEU A 141 -6.08 -7.54 -19.19
C LEU A 141 -5.96 -7.32 -20.70
N ALA A 142 -6.63 -6.28 -21.22
CA ALA A 142 -6.54 -5.89 -22.63
C ALA A 142 -5.21 -5.22 -23.00
N ALA A 143 -4.61 -4.44 -22.10
CA ALA A 143 -3.38 -3.70 -22.35
C ALA A 143 -2.08 -4.52 -22.15
N SER A 144 -2.13 -5.58 -21.33
CA SER A 144 -0.95 -6.37 -20.95
C SER A 144 -0.35 -7.17 -22.13
N PRO A 145 0.98 -7.37 -22.20
CA PRO A 145 1.66 -8.09 -23.29
C PRO A 145 1.29 -9.58 -23.38
N THR A 146 0.83 -10.04 -24.54
CA THR A 146 0.48 -11.46 -24.78
C THR A 146 1.74 -12.34 -24.81
N ALA A 147 1.63 -13.57 -24.32
CA ALA A 147 2.69 -14.57 -24.37
C ALA A 147 2.15 -15.90 -24.93
N GLU A 148 3.03 -16.71 -25.53
CA GLU A 148 2.70 -18.02 -26.10
C GLU A 148 2.46 -19.07 -24.99
N ASP A 149 3.26 -19.03 -23.92
CA ASP A 149 3.03 -19.85 -22.73
C ASP A 149 1.97 -19.20 -21.82
N ILE A 150 1.01 -20.01 -21.40
CA ILE A 150 -0.09 -19.58 -20.54
C ILE A 150 0.40 -19.24 -19.12
N ASN A 151 1.39 -19.96 -18.60
CA ASN A 151 1.91 -19.70 -17.25
C ASN A 151 2.71 -18.40 -17.21
N GLU A 152 3.53 -18.16 -18.24
CA GLU A 152 4.20 -16.88 -18.46
C GLU A 152 3.19 -15.73 -18.61
N ARG A 153 2.14 -15.91 -19.42
CA ARG A 153 1.06 -14.92 -19.57
C ARG A 153 0.39 -14.60 -18.23
N ILE A 154 0.14 -15.60 -17.39
CA ILE A 154 -0.44 -15.40 -16.05
C ILE A 154 0.51 -14.60 -15.16
N HIS A 155 1.80 -14.90 -15.18
CA HIS A 155 2.80 -14.15 -14.40
C HIS A 155 2.82 -12.67 -14.81
N ILE A 156 2.82 -12.39 -16.12
CA ILE A 156 2.77 -11.03 -16.68
C ILE A 156 1.50 -10.30 -16.20
N ILE A 157 0.32 -10.93 -16.34
CA ILE A 157 -0.95 -10.33 -15.93
C ILE A 157 -0.95 -10.04 -14.41
N ILE A 158 -0.50 -10.99 -13.60
CA ILE A 158 -0.45 -10.83 -12.14
C ILE A 158 0.46 -9.65 -11.76
N GLN A 159 1.66 -9.58 -12.33
CA GLN A 159 2.62 -8.53 -12.01
C GLN A 159 2.10 -7.16 -12.47
N ASP A 160 1.69 -7.04 -13.73
CA ASP A 160 1.18 -5.80 -14.33
C ASP A 160 -0.05 -5.28 -13.58
N PHE A 161 -1.02 -6.16 -13.31
CA PHE A 161 -2.22 -5.76 -12.60
C PHE A 161 -1.94 -5.37 -11.15
N THR A 162 -1.07 -6.10 -10.44
CA THR A 162 -0.70 -5.76 -9.06
C THR A 162 -0.04 -4.39 -8.98
N GLU A 163 0.91 -4.11 -9.88
CA GLU A 163 1.61 -2.84 -9.90
C GLU A 163 0.65 -1.68 -10.21
N PHE A 164 -0.15 -1.85 -11.26
CA PHE A 164 -1.12 -0.85 -11.67
C PHE A 164 -2.12 -0.52 -10.57
N ILE A 165 -2.75 -1.54 -9.99
CA ILE A 165 -3.77 -1.33 -8.95
C ILE A 165 -3.15 -0.79 -7.67
N TYR A 166 -1.91 -1.19 -7.34
CA TYR A 166 -1.16 -0.66 -6.20
C TYR A 166 -0.97 0.84 -6.34
N THR A 167 -0.45 1.30 -7.49
CA THR A 167 -0.23 2.71 -7.76
C THR A 167 -1.54 3.48 -7.73
N LYS A 168 -2.61 2.97 -8.35
CA LYS A 168 -3.92 3.64 -8.36
C LYS A 168 -4.55 3.79 -6.98
N ILE A 169 -4.44 2.77 -6.13
CA ILE A 169 -4.97 2.85 -4.76
C ILE A 169 -4.08 3.75 -3.90
N CYS A 170 -2.75 3.68 -4.03
CA CYS A 170 -1.83 4.52 -3.26
C CYS A 170 -2.03 6.01 -3.52
N MET A 171 -2.59 6.41 -4.68
CA MET A 171 -2.99 7.81 -4.90
C MET A 171 -4.06 8.29 -3.94
N GLY A 172 -4.96 7.41 -3.52
CA GLY A 172 -6.01 7.71 -2.54
C GLY A 172 -5.64 7.43 -1.09
N LEU A 173 -4.44 6.91 -0.80
CA LEU A 173 -3.99 6.57 0.56
C LEU A 173 -3.05 7.62 1.13
N PHE A 174 -3.23 7.93 2.42
CA PHE A 174 -2.27 8.70 3.18
C PHE A 174 -0.94 7.96 3.30
N GLU A 175 0.13 8.73 3.48
CA GLU A 175 1.50 8.21 3.44
C GLU A 175 1.75 7.13 4.51
N ASP A 176 1.11 7.24 5.68
CA ASP A 176 1.18 6.25 6.76
C ASP A 176 0.57 4.89 6.40
N HIS A 177 -0.37 4.86 5.46
CA HIS A 177 -1.13 3.66 5.12
C HIS A 177 -0.56 2.91 3.91
N LYS A 178 0.33 3.53 3.12
CA LYS A 178 0.90 2.91 1.90
C LYS A 178 1.74 1.67 2.19
N LEU A 179 2.67 1.75 3.17
CA LEU A 179 3.49 0.59 3.55
C LEU A 179 2.63 -0.52 4.17
N LEU A 180 1.61 -0.15 4.95
CA LEU A 180 0.66 -1.10 5.51
C LEU A 180 -0.11 -1.83 4.40
N TYR A 181 -0.54 -1.11 3.37
CA TYR A 181 -1.20 -1.70 2.21
C TYR A 181 -0.29 -2.70 1.47
N SER A 182 0.97 -2.33 1.19
CA SER A 182 1.95 -3.25 0.60
C SER A 182 2.16 -4.50 1.46
N PHE A 183 2.28 -4.32 2.78
CA PHE A 183 2.42 -5.43 3.72
C PHE A 183 1.19 -6.34 3.74
N MET A 184 -0.01 -5.77 3.65
CA MET A 184 -1.27 -6.52 3.59
C MET A 184 -1.41 -7.36 2.33
N ILE A 185 -1.09 -6.79 1.16
CA ILE A 185 -1.04 -7.55 -0.10
C ILE A 185 -0.04 -8.70 0.01
N CYS A 186 1.18 -8.40 0.45
CA CYS A 186 2.27 -9.37 0.55
C CYS A 186 1.90 -10.54 1.49
N ASN A 187 1.44 -10.26 2.71
CA ASN A 187 1.13 -11.31 3.66
C ASN A 187 -0.08 -12.15 3.24
N ARG A 188 -1.11 -11.55 2.62
CA ARG A 188 -2.29 -12.29 2.15
C ARG A 188 -1.92 -13.23 1.00
N CYS A 189 -1.06 -12.79 0.09
CA CYS A 189 -0.54 -13.66 -0.98
C CYS A 189 0.24 -14.85 -0.40
N LEU A 190 1.13 -14.63 0.57
CA LEU A 190 1.95 -15.70 1.17
C LEU A 190 1.18 -16.60 2.14
N ARG A 191 0.02 -16.17 2.66
CA ARG A 191 -0.86 -16.99 3.50
C ARG A 191 -1.81 -17.86 2.67
N HIS A 192 -2.08 -17.48 1.41
CA HIS A 192 -2.95 -18.20 0.52
C HIS A 192 -2.20 -19.34 -0.18
N GLU A 193 -2.69 -20.57 0.01
CA GLU A 193 -2.00 -21.81 -0.43
C GLU A 193 -1.67 -21.83 -1.92
N VAL A 194 -2.69 -21.64 -2.76
CA VAL A 194 -2.55 -21.63 -4.23
C VAL A 194 -1.54 -20.60 -4.69
N HIS A 195 -1.50 -19.42 -4.06
CA HIS A 195 -0.64 -18.33 -4.49
C HIS A 195 0.80 -18.50 -3.98
N ALA A 196 0.98 -19.01 -2.76
CA ALA A 196 2.31 -19.36 -2.25
C ALA A 196 2.95 -20.45 -3.12
N GLN A 197 2.17 -21.47 -3.50
CA GLN A 197 2.62 -22.54 -4.39
C GLN A 197 2.99 -22.01 -5.79
N PHE A 198 2.14 -21.18 -6.39
CA PHE A 198 2.40 -20.59 -7.71
C PHE A 198 3.67 -19.74 -7.74
N MET A 199 3.96 -19.00 -6.67
CA MET A 199 5.16 -18.17 -6.57
C MET A 199 6.41 -18.97 -6.15
N HIS A 200 6.29 -20.28 -5.91
CA HIS A 200 7.34 -21.13 -5.34
C HIS A 200 7.89 -20.60 -4.01
N LYS A 201 7.01 -20.07 -3.15
CA LYS A 201 7.37 -19.47 -1.86
C LYS A 201 6.83 -20.26 -0.68
N GLN A 202 7.55 -20.25 0.43
CA GLN A 202 7.07 -20.87 1.66
C GLN A 202 5.86 -20.10 2.20
N ARG A 203 4.79 -20.84 2.50
CA ARG A 203 3.55 -20.30 3.04
C ARG A 203 3.76 -19.82 4.48
N ILE A 204 3.20 -18.65 4.79
CA ILE A 204 3.11 -18.17 6.18
C ILE A 204 2.06 -18.99 6.92
N THR A 205 2.47 -19.64 8.01
CA THR A 205 1.56 -20.48 8.80
C THR A 205 0.62 -19.64 9.66
N PRO A 206 -0.59 -20.16 10.00
CA PRO A 206 -1.51 -19.48 10.92
C PRO A 206 -0.88 -19.15 12.28
N GLN A 207 0.03 -20.00 12.76
CA GLN A 207 0.73 -19.85 14.04
C GLN A 207 1.73 -18.69 13.99
N GLU A 208 2.56 -18.62 12.95
CA GLU A 208 3.48 -17.50 12.73
C GLU A 208 2.72 -16.17 12.58
N TRP A 209 1.60 -16.17 11.84
CA TRP A 209 0.75 -14.98 11.70
C TRP A 209 0.08 -14.58 13.02
N SER A 210 -0.43 -15.55 13.78
CA SER A 210 -0.98 -15.33 15.12
C SER A 210 0.06 -14.71 16.05
N PHE A 211 1.30 -15.22 16.02
CA PHE A 211 2.41 -14.68 16.79
C PHE A 211 2.77 -13.27 16.34
N PHE A 212 2.79 -12.98 15.03
CA PHE A 212 2.99 -11.63 14.54
C PHE A 212 1.97 -10.65 15.14
N LEU A 213 0.68 -11.01 15.17
CA LEU A 213 -0.36 -10.10 15.68
C LEU A 213 -0.40 -10.00 17.21
N ARG A 214 -0.26 -11.11 17.92
CA ARG A 214 -0.53 -11.21 19.36
C ARG A 214 0.73 -11.30 20.24
N GLY A 215 1.90 -11.54 19.65
CA GLY A 215 3.15 -11.74 20.38
C GLY A 215 3.02 -12.86 21.41
N LEU A 216 3.24 -12.53 22.68
CA LEU A 216 3.16 -13.49 23.81
C LEU A 216 1.77 -14.13 23.94
N GLU A 217 0.69 -13.37 23.72
CA GLU A 217 -0.68 -13.88 23.85
C GLU A 217 -1.02 -14.92 22.77
N ALA A 218 -0.21 -15.07 21.72
CA ALA A 218 -0.37 -16.14 20.75
C ALA A 218 -0.14 -17.54 21.36
N GLY A 219 0.67 -17.64 22.42
CA GLY A 219 0.97 -18.89 23.10
C GLY A 219 -0.01 -19.27 24.20
N LYS A 220 -0.88 -18.36 24.63
CA LYS A 220 -1.75 -18.54 25.79
C LYS A 220 -2.76 -19.66 25.58
N GLY A 221 -2.80 -20.62 26.51
CA GLY A 221 -3.67 -21.80 26.42
C GLY A 221 -3.22 -22.84 25.39
N ILE A 222 -2.13 -22.59 24.66
CA ILE A 222 -1.53 -23.54 23.71
C ILE A 222 -0.21 -24.07 24.26
N ILE A 223 0.63 -23.19 24.81
CA ILE A 223 1.91 -23.51 25.43
C ILE A 223 1.72 -23.58 26.94
N ASP A 224 2.45 -24.47 27.60
CA ASP A 224 2.47 -24.54 29.06
C ASP A 224 3.28 -23.33 29.59
N ASP A 225 2.61 -22.46 30.35
CA ASP A 225 3.22 -21.23 30.89
C ASP A 225 4.45 -21.54 31.76
N THR A 226 4.52 -22.73 32.38
CA THR A 226 5.66 -23.13 33.21
C THR A 226 6.96 -23.27 32.39
N LEU A 227 6.86 -23.73 31.13
CA LEU A 227 8.01 -23.87 30.22
C LEU A 227 8.60 -22.53 29.81
N THR A 228 7.81 -21.46 29.84
CA THR A 228 8.24 -20.12 29.41
C THR A 228 8.58 -19.16 30.56
N GLN A 229 8.17 -19.49 31.78
CA GLN A 229 8.45 -18.68 32.97
C GLN A 229 9.71 -19.11 33.73
N ALA A 230 10.15 -20.37 33.58
CA ALA A 230 11.22 -20.96 34.40
C ALA A 230 12.65 -20.62 33.95
N VAL A 231 12.85 -20.03 32.77
CA VAL A 231 14.20 -19.80 32.20
C VAL A 231 14.58 -18.32 32.31
N GLU A 232 15.71 -18.04 32.97
CA GLU A 232 16.25 -16.69 33.06
C GLU A 232 16.77 -16.22 31.68
N PRO A 233 16.50 -14.95 31.30
CA PRO A 233 16.97 -14.40 30.03
C PRO A 233 18.48 -14.13 30.05
N PRO A 234 19.15 -14.07 28.88
CA PRO A 234 20.48 -13.50 28.74
C PRO A 234 20.56 -12.06 29.29
N ALA A 235 21.70 -11.70 29.89
CA ALA A 235 21.89 -10.40 30.56
C ALA A 235 21.71 -9.17 29.65
N TRP A 236 21.91 -9.33 28.34
CA TRP A 236 21.80 -8.26 27.35
C TRP A 236 20.36 -8.00 26.88
N MET A 237 19.39 -8.85 27.22
CA MET A 237 18.02 -8.76 26.73
C MET A 237 16.97 -8.74 27.84
N THR A 238 15.77 -8.23 27.52
CA THR A 238 14.67 -8.21 28.49
C THR A 238 14.02 -9.58 28.64
N ALA A 239 13.51 -9.88 29.83
CA ALA A 239 12.72 -11.09 30.08
C ALA A 239 11.52 -11.21 29.14
N GLN A 240 10.91 -10.10 28.74
CA GLN A 240 9.77 -10.08 27.82
C GLN A 240 10.19 -10.48 26.39
N SER A 241 11.28 -9.91 25.87
CA SER A 241 11.81 -10.27 24.55
C SER A 241 12.25 -11.73 24.50
N TYR A 242 12.84 -12.24 25.58
CA TYR A 242 13.27 -13.65 25.65
C TYR A 242 12.08 -14.60 25.69
N ARG A 243 11.04 -14.27 26.47
CA ARG A 243 9.77 -15.02 26.44
C ARG A 243 9.14 -15.06 25.05
N LYS A 244 9.23 -13.97 24.28
CA LYS A 244 8.74 -13.95 22.88
C LYS A 244 9.48 -14.98 22.01
N MET A 245 10.80 -15.11 22.16
CA MET A 245 11.59 -16.13 21.44
C MET A 245 11.13 -17.55 21.80
N MET A 246 10.95 -17.83 23.10
CA MET A 246 10.51 -19.15 23.55
C MET A 246 9.09 -19.46 23.09
N VAL A 247 8.18 -18.49 23.15
CA VAL A 247 6.81 -18.66 22.65
C VAL A 247 6.82 -18.94 21.15
N LEU A 248 7.63 -18.20 20.37
CA LEU A 248 7.77 -18.43 18.93
C LEU A 248 8.23 -19.86 18.63
N GLU A 249 9.31 -20.30 19.28
CA GLU A 249 9.87 -21.65 19.11
C GLU A 249 8.87 -22.75 19.48
N GLN A 250 8.25 -22.65 20.66
CA GLN A 250 7.30 -23.66 21.14
C GLN A 250 6.00 -23.69 20.34
N LEU A 251 5.50 -22.53 19.89
CA LEU A 251 4.27 -22.44 19.11
C LEU A 251 4.43 -23.13 17.75
N THR A 252 5.57 -22.94 17.09
CA THR A 252 5.84 -23.57 15.78
C THR A 252 6.15 -25.06 15.93
N LEU A 253 6.87 -25.47 16.99
CA LEU A 253 7.15 -26.88 17.27
C LEU A 253 5.87 -27.69 17.49
N LYS A 254 4.92 -27.15 18.27
CA LYS A 254 3.60 -27.81 18.46
C LYS A 254 2.79 -27.93 17.16
N ALA A 255 3.03 -27.05 16.20
CA ALA A 255 2.44 -27.11 14.87
C ALA A 255 3.18 -28.04 13.90
N GLY A 256 4.23 -28.73 14.35
CA GLY A 256 5.03 -29.65 13.54
C GLY A 256 6.15 -28.97 12.74
N SER A 257 6.49 -27.71 13.04
CA SER A 257 7.57 -26.97 12.38
C SER A 257 8.79 -26.83 13.28
N GLU A 258 9.91 -27.43 12.87
CA GLU A 258 11.21 -27.39 13.57
C GLU A 258 12.07 -26.18 13.18
N VAL A 259 11.50 -25.23 12.42
CA VAL A 259 12.24 -24.10 11.85
C VAL A 259 12.91 -23.25 12.93
N PHE A 260 12.25 -23.02 14.06
CA PHE A 260 12.76 -22.22 15.18
C PHE A 260 13.42 -23.04 16.29
N GLN A 261 13.58 -24.35 16.13
CA GLN A 261 14.20 -25.19 17.15
C GLN A 261 15.63 -24.74 17.45
N GLY A 262 15.92 -24.49 18.73
CA GLY A 262 17.22 -24.01 19.21
C GLY A 262 17.37 -22.49 19.25
N LEU A 263 16.37 -21.71 18.80
CA LEU A 263 16.47 -20.24 18.75
C LEU A 263 16.70 -19.64 20.13
N ALA A 264 15.93 -20.06 21.15
CA ALA A 264 16.07 -19.52 22.50
C ALA A 264 17.45 -19.82 23.11
N LYS A 265 18.02 -20.98 22.79
CA LYS A 265 19.36 -21.38 23.25
C LYS A 265 20.46 -20.54 22.59
N ASP A 266 20.32 -20.25 21.30
CA ASP A 266 21.32 -19.48 20.55
C ASP A 266 21.41 -18.01 20.99
N MET A 267 20.35 -17.47 21.62
CA MET A 267 20.35 -16.11 22.20
C MET A 267 21.45 -15.89 23.26
N PHE A 268 21.99 -16.96 23.86
CA PHE A 268 23.09 -16.88 24.83
C PHE A 268 24.48 -16.72 24.17
N THR A 269 24.57 -16.82 22.84
CA THR A 269 25.85 -16.70 22.15
C THR A 269 26.25 -15.22 21.96
N PRO A 270 27.56 -14.90 21.98
CA PRO A 270 28.04 -13.52 21.78
C PRO A 270 27.64 -12.91 20.43
N ALA A 271 27.41 -13.74 19.41
CA ALA A 271 26.99 -13.28 18.10
C ALA A 271 25.58 -12.65 18.13
N TRP A 272 24.66 -13.24 18.90
CA TRP A 272 23.31 -12.71 19.08
C TRP A 272 23.27 -11.47 19.99
N GLU A 273 24.14 -11.40 20.99
CA GLU A 273 24.32 -10.18 21.80
C GLU A 273 24.81 -9.01 20.95
N ASN A 274 25.85 -9.24 20.12
CA ASN A 274 26.37 -8.23 19.19
C ASN A 274 25.31 -7.78 18.16
N PHE A 275 24.47 -8.70 17.69
CA PHE A 275 23.41 -8.39 16.74
C PHE A 275 22.27 -7.61 17.39
N GLY A 276 21.79 -8.06 18.56
CA GLY A 276 20.63 -7.46 19.24
C GLY A 276 20.90 -6.09 19.85
N THR A 277 22.16 -5.80 20.20
CA THR A 277 22.60 -4.49 20.74
C THR A 277 22.98 -3.49 19.65
N ASP A 278 23.05 -3.89 18.38
CA ASP A 278 23.37 -3.03 17.25
C ASP A 278 22.20 -2.09 16.90
N ASP A 279 22.51 -0.81 16.65
CA ASP A 279 21.53 0.18 16.19
C ASP A 279 21.18 0.06 14.70
N HIS A 280 21.97 -0.69 13.93
CA HIS A 280 21.72 -1.01 12.53
C HIS A 280 21.23 -2.45 12.31
N MET A 281 20.74 -3.12 13.37
CA MET A 281 20.28 -4.52 13.35
C MET A 281 19.37 -4.85 12.17
N ALA A 282 18.41 -3.98 11.84
CA ALA A 282 17.43 -4.22 10.78
C ALA A 282 18.02 -4.30 9.36
N GLY A 283 19.23 -3.77 9.14
CA GLY A 283 19.96 -3.85 7.87
C GLY A 283 20.98 -4.98 7.80
N ARG A 284 21.14 -5.75 8.88
CA ARG A 284 22.09 -6.87 8.97
C ARG A 284 21.38 -8.20 8.86
N ASN A 285 22.09 -9.19 8.32
CA ASN A 285 21.63 -10.58 8.30
C ASN A 285 21.66 -11.17 9.72
N LEU A 286 20.75 -12.10 9.99
CA LEU A 286 20.73 -12.82 11.27
C LEU A 286 22.04 -13.58 11.50
N PRO A 287 22.48 -13.77 12.76
CA PRO A 287 23.70 -14.51 13.06
C PRO A 287 23.65 -15.98 12.63
N GLY A 288 24.77 -16.50 12.11
CA GLY A 288 24.97 -17.92 11.85
C GLY A 288 24.00 -18.51 10.82
N MET A 289 23.50 -19.72 11.10
CA MET A 289 22.61 -20.47 10.19
C MET A 289 21.22 -19.83 10.00
N TRP A 290 20.85 -18.88 10.86
CA TRP A 290 19.50 -18.30 10.87
C TRP A 290 19.25 -17.38 9.67
N ALA A 291 20.28 -16.80 9.06
CA ALA A 291 20.15 -15.99 7.86
C ALA A 291 19.66 -16.81 6.65
N GLU A 292 20.13 -18.05 6.51
CA GLU A 292 19.79 -18.92 5.38
C GLU A 292 18.60 -19.83 5.71
N LYS A 293 18.44 -20.24 6.98
CA LYS A 293 17.35 -21.12 7.42
C LYS A 293 15.98 -20.44 7.41
N LEU A 294 15.91 -19.16 7.78
CA LEU A 294 14.64 -18.46 7.99
C LEU A 294 14.19 -17.70 6.76
N THR A 295 12.90 -17.79 6.45
CA THR A 295 12.25 -16.95 5.44
C THR A 295 12.25 -15.48 5.85
N PRO A 296 12.12 -14.53 4.90
CA PRO A 296 12.00 -13.11 5.23
C PRO A 296 10.91 -12.78 6.27
N PHE A 297 9.77 -13.50 6.25
CA PHE A 297 8.73 -13.33 7.27
C PHE A 297 9.18 -13.83 8.65
N GLN A 298 9.83 -14.99 8.71
CA GLN A 298 10.34 -15.56 9.96
C GLN A 298 11.46 -14.71 10.56
N GLN A 299 12.36 -14.17 9.73
CA GLN A 299 13.36 -13.20 10.16
C GLN A 299 12.70 -11.95 10.75
N LEU A 300 11.61 -11.48 10.13
CA LEU A 300 10.82 -10.38 10.66
C LEU A 300 10.27 -10.66 12.06
N LEU A 301 9.79 -11.88 12.34
CA LEU A 301 9.28 -12.26 13.66
C LEU A 301 10.37 -12.19 14.74
N VAL A 302 11.58 -12.62 14.40
CA VAL A 302 12.74 -12.60 15.30
C VAL A 302 13.13 -11.15 15.62
N ILE A 303 13.38 -10.34 14.58
CA ILE A 303 13.84 -8.96 14.75
C ILE A 303 12.80 -8.12 15.50
N LYS A 304 11.52 -8.24 15.14
CA LYS A 304 10.41 -7.58 15.83
C LYS A 304 10.39 -7.92 17.32
N SER A 305 10.59 -9.18 17.66
CA SER A 305 10.49 -9.67 19.04
C SER A 305 11.70 -9.27 19.89
N LEU A 306 12.86 -9.08 19.27
CA LEU A 306 14.04 -8.50 19.93
C LEU A 306 13.83 -6.99 20.19
N ARG A 307 13.51 -6.24 19.13
CA ARG A 307 13.38 -4.77 19.17
C ARG A 307 12.23 -4.29 18.28
N GLU A 308 11.10 -3.95 18.90
CA GLU A 308 9.88 -3.52 18.19
C GLU A 308 10.02 -2.18 17.47
N ASN A 309 10.96 -1.32 17.89
CA ASN A 309 11.20 -0.01 17.26
C ASN A 309 11.65 -0.11 15.80
N PHE A 310 12.19 -1.26 15.37
CA PHE A 310 12.57 -1.50 13.97
C PHE A 310 11.45 -2.07 13.10
N LEU A 311 10.25 -2.28 13.64
CA LEU A 311 9.16 -2.96 12.93
C LEU A 311 8.88 -2.37 11.54
N GLN A 312 8.79 -1.04 11.41
CA GLN A 312 8.53 -0.40 10.12
C GLN A 312 9.63 -0.70 9.09
N LEU A 313 10.90 -0.68 9.50
CA LEU A 313 12.03 -0.94 8.61
C LEU A 313 12.09 -2.42 8.20
N VAL A 314 11.84 -3.33 9.14
CA VAL A 314 11.87 -4.77 8.86
C VAL A 314 10.67 -5.19 8.00
N VAL A 315 9.50 -4.59 8.20
CA VAL A 315 8.33 -4.75 7.30
C VAL A 315 8.67 -4.26 5.90
N ARG A 316 9.35 -3.12 5.77
CA ARG A 316 9.81 -2.62 4.47
C ARG A 316 10.77 -3.60 3.79
N ASN A 317 11.73 -4.14 4.53
CA ASN A 317 12.68 -5.14 4.00
C ASN A 317 11.97 -6.43 3.56
N PHE A 318 11.02 -6.89 4.37
CA PHE A 318 10.18 -8.05 4.05
C PHE A 318 9.37 -7.84 2.75
N VAL A 319 8.66 -6.71 2.63
CA VAL A 319 7.91 -6.36 1.41
C VAL A 319 8.86 -6.24 0.21
N GLY A 320 10.03 -5.63 0.39
CA GLY A 320 11.03 -5.46 -0.66
C GLY A 320 11.60 -6.78 -1.18
N ALA A 321 11.80 -7.76 -0.29
CA ALA A 321 12.28 -9.09 -0.64
C ALA A 321 11.19 -9.95 -1.30
N GLU A 322 9.94 -9.82 -0.85
CA GLU A 322 8.85 -10.74 -1.24
C GLU A 322 7.99 -10.24 -2.40
N LEU A 323 7.69 -8.95 -2.44
CA LEU A 323 6.84 -8.32 -3.44
C LEU A 323 7.64 -7.45 -4.41
N GLY A 324 8.77 -6.91 -3.95
CA GLY A 324 9.70 -6.09 -4.73
C GLY A 324 9.87 -4.68 -4.17
N LYS A 325 11.01 -4.05 -4.49
CA LYS A 325 11.36 -2.71 -3.98
C LYS A 325 10.37 -1.62 -4.39
N HIS A 326 9.71 -1.75 -5.54
CA HIS A 326 8.68 -0.81 -6.00
C HIS A 326 7.56 -0.60 -4.96
N TYR A 327 7.19 -1.63 -4.20
CA TYR A 327 6.13 -1.57 -3.19
C TYR A 327 6.59 -1.03 -1.84
N THR A 328 7.87 -0.66 -1.71
CA THR A 328 8.46 -0.11 -0.47
C THR A 328 8.59 1.40 -0.48
N VAL A 329 8.42 2.00 -1.66
CA VAL A 329 8.51 3.43 -1.93
C VAL A 329 7.12 3.90 -2.37
N SER A 330 6.73 5.07 -1.90
CA SER A 330 5.46 5.66 -2.31
C SER A 330 5.54 6.09 -3.78
N PRO A 331 4.52 5.76 -4.60
CA PRO A 331 4.50 6.21 -5.98
C PRO A 331 4.39 7.73 -6.07
N ASP A 332 4.92 8.28 -7.16
CA ASP A 332 4.86 9.71 -7.44
C ASP A 332 3.42 10.19 -7.62
N PHE A 333 3.19 11.46 -7.26
CA PHE A 333 1.89 12.09 -7.43
C PHE A 333 1.61 12.39 -8.90
N ASP A 334 0.55 11.78 -9.46
CA ASP A 334 0.17 11.95 -10.87
C ASP A 334 -1.31 12.35 -11.02
N LEU A 335 -1.58 13.65 -10.87
CA LEU A 335 -2.91 14.20 -11.07
C LEU A 335 -3.40 14.09 -12.53
N VAL A 336 -2.49 14.21 -13.49
CA VAL A 336 -2.81 14.15 -14.92
C VAL A 336 -3.26 12.73 -15.31
N GLY A 337 -2.59 11.69 -14.80
CA GLY A 337 -3.01 10.31 -14.96
C GLY A 337 -4.36 10.02 -14.33
N CYS A 338 -4.62 10.52 -13.11
CA CYS A 338 -5.94 10.42 -12.48
C CYS A 338 -7.04 11.08 -13.32
N PHE A 339 -6.75 12.23 -13.94
CA PHE A 339 -7.68 12.91 -14.85
C PHE A 339 -7.92 12.10 -16.14
N LYS A 340 -6.87 11.54 -16.75
CA LYS A 340 -7.01 10.71 -17.96
C LYS A 340 -7.83 9.44 -17.74
N ASP A 341 -7.73 8.85 -16.55
CA ASP A 341 -8.54 7.69 -16.17
C ASP A 341 -9.98 8.07 -15.78
N SER A 342 -10.27 9.36 -15.61
CA SER A 342 -11.57 9.84 -15.19
C SER A 342 -12.61 9.89 -16.31
N LYS A 343 -13.87 9.72 -15.92
CA LYS A 343 -15.04 9.76 -16.81
C LYS A 343 -15.98 10.88 -16.37
N LYS A 344 -16.84 11.34 -17.27
CA LYS A 344 -17.86 12.36 -16.99
C LYS A 344 -18.84 12.00 -15.86
N THR A 345 -19.02 10.71 -15.60
CA THR A 345 -19.88 10.19 -14.51
C THR A 345 -19.11 9.83 -13.24
N MET A 346 -17.80 10.08 -13.20
CA MET A 346 -16.95 9.66 -12.08
C MET A 346 -16.39 10.90 -11.37
N PRO A 347 -16.73 11.11 -10.09
CA PRO A 347 -16.18 12.21 -9.33
C PRO A 347 -14.71 11.94 -8.97
N LEU A 348 -13.90 12.99 -9.01
CA LEU A 348 -12.54 13.01 -8.48
C LEU A 348 -12.54 13.63 -7.09
N ILE A 349 -12.00 12.93 -6.11
CA ILE A 349 -12.14 13.26 -4.69
C ILE A 349 -10.75 13.49 -4.09
N PHE A 350 -10.46 14.74 -3.76
CA PHE A 350 -9.31 15.10 -2.93
C PHE A 350 -9.62 14.84 -1.46
N VAL A 351 -8.94 13.84 -0.90
CA VAL A 351 -8.94 13.53 0.52
C VAL A 351 -7.82 14.34 1.18
N LEU A 352 -8.21 15.32 1.99
CA LEU A 352 -7.31 16.33 2.53
C LEU A 352 -6.75 15.91 3.88
N SER A 353 -5.45 16.13 4.07
CA SER A 353 -4.84 16.21 5.40
C SER A 353 -4.96 17.63 5.96
N ALA A 354 -4.69 17.81 7.25
CA ALA A 354 -4.80 19.12 7.90
C ALA A 354 -3.83 20.13 7.24
N GLY A 355 -4.38 21.24 6.74
CA GLY A 355 -3.60 22.30 6.09
C GLY A 355 -3.24 22.05 4.62
N ALA A 356 -3.67 20.94 4.02
CA ALA A 356 -3.49 20.70 2.59
C ALA A 356 -4.62 21.35 1.77
N ASP A 357 -4.26 22.09 0.72
CA ASP A 357 -5.17 22.65 -0.27
C ASP A 357 -4.78 22.19 -1.68
N PRO A 358 -5.66 21.46 -2.41
CA PRO A 358 -5.38 20.99 -3.76
C PRO A 358 -5.71 22.02 -4.85
N THR A 359 -6.21 23.22 -4.49
CA THR A 359 -6.74 24.20 -5.44
C THR A 359 -5.71 24.60 -6.50
N ASP A 360 -4.47 24.87 -6.11
CA ASP A 360 -3.39 25.25 -7.05
C ASP A 360 -3.09 24.14 -8.07
N TYR A 361 -3.12 22.88 -7.63
CA TYR A 361 -2.93 21.73 -8.52
C TYR A 361 -4.05 21.61 -9.54
N LEU A 362 -5.29 21.86 -9.11
CA LEU A 362 -6.46 21.80 -9.99
C LEU A 362 -6.49 22.97 -10.99
N VAL A 363 -6.14 24.18 -10.55
CA VAL A 363 -6.04 25.36 -11.45
C VAL A 363 -4.93 25.14 -12.48
N LYS A 364 -3.77 24.63 -12.07
CA LYS A 364 -2.68 24.27 -13.00
C LYS A 364 -3.14 23.23 -14.02
N LEU A 365 -3.81 22.16 -13.57
CA LEU A 365 -4.36 21.14 -14.46
C LEU A 365 -5.36 21.76 -15.45
N ALA A 366 -6.29 22.58 -14.97
CA ALA A 366 -7.27 23.23 -15.84
C ALA A 366 -6.59 24.13 -16.87
N LYS A 367 -5.54 24.86 -16.49
CA LYS A 367 -4.74 25.66 -17.42
C LYS A 367 -4.04 24.83 -18.48
N ASP A 368 -3.45 23.69 -18.11
CA ASP A 368 -2.78 22.78 -19.05
C ASP A 368 -3.75 22.19 -20.09
N PHE A 369 -5.04 22.09 -19.75
CA PHE A 369 -6.10 21.64 -20.66
C PHE A 369 -6.91 22.79 -21.29
N GLU A 370 -6.56 24.06 -21.03
CA GLU A 370 -7.30 25.26 -21.48
C GLU A 370 -8.74 25.39 -20.93
N TYR A 371 -8.99 24.84 -19.73
CA TYR A 371 -10.26 24.88 -18.99
C TYR A 371 -10.26 25.86 -17.80
N GLU A 372 -9.24 26.71 -17.65
CA GLU A 372 -9.12 27.62 -16.50
C GLU A 372 -10.35 28.53 -16.31
N GLU A 373 -10.87 29.11 -17.39
CA GLU A 373 -12.08 29.96 -17.35
C GLU A 373 -13.39 29.17 -17.18
N ARG A 374 -13.33 27.85 -17.38
CA ARG A 374 -14.46 26.91 -17.30
C ARG A 374 -14.43 26.06 -16.03
N LEU A 375 -13.55 26.40 -15.09
CA LEU A 375 -13.44 25.76 -13.78
C LEU A 375 -14.13 26.62 -12.73
N HIS A 376 -15.21 26.07 -12.15
CA HIS A 376 -16.01 26.76 -11.16
C HIS A 376 -15.80 26.17 -9.76
N PHE A 377 -15.50 27.02 -8.79
CA PHE A 377 -15.34 26.63 -7.39
C PHE A 377 -16.57 27.01 -6.56
N ILE A 378 -16.98 26.11 -5.67
CA ILE A 378 -17.97 26.40 -4.64
C ILE A 378 -17.57 25.75 -3.31
N SER A 379 -17.37 26.56 -2.27
CA SER A 379 -17.12 26.05 -0.93
C SER A 379 -18.45 25.72 -0.25
N LEU A 380 -18.64 24.45 0.09
CA LEU A 380 -19.86 23.97 0.73
C LEU A 380 -19.91 24.43 2.20
N GLY A 381 -21.08 24.98 2.56
CA GLY A 381 -21.41 25.46 3.88
C GLY A 381 -22.93 25.59 4.03
N GLN A 382 -23.40 26.20 5.11
CA GLN A 382 -24.84 26.35 5.35
C GLN A 382 -25.51 27.12 4.20
N GLY A 383 -26.50 26.49 3.54
CA GLY A 383 -27.29 27.13 2.47
C GLY A 383 -26.66 27.13 1.07
N GLN A 384 -25.48 26.53 0.86
CA GLN A 384 -24.83 26.49 -0.46
C GLN A 384 -25.28 25.32 -1.36
N GLY A 385 -26.03 24.35 -0.81
CA GLY A 385 -26.44 23.15 -1.55
C GLY A 385 -27.19 23.43 -2.85
N GLN A 386 -28.19 24.32 -2.85
CA GLN A 386 -28.97 24.65 -4.05
C GLN A 386 -28.10 25.28 -5.16
N LYS A 387 -27.10 26.08 -4.79
CA LYS A 387 -26.15 26.64 -5.75
C LYS A 387 -25.23 25.57 -6.33
N ALA A 388 -24.78 24.63 -5.50
CA ALA A 388 -24.00 23.49 -5.97
C ALA A 388 -24.80 22.63 -6.96
N GLU A 389 -26.07 22.36 -6.68
CA GLU A 389 -26.96 21.61 -7.59
C GLU A 389 -27.13 22.31 -8.94
N ALA A 390 -27.38 23.62 -8.94
CA ALA A 390 -27.50 24.40 -10.16
C ALA A 390 -26.20 24.41 -10.96
N LEU A 391 -25.06 24.53 -10.27
CA LEU A 391 -23.74 24.55 -10.91
C LEU A 391 -23.36 23.18 -11.48
N ILE A 392 -23.65 22.08 -10.79
CA ILE A 392 -23.46 20.72 -11.31
C ILE A 392 -24.28 20.53 -12.58
N LYS A 393 -25.57 20.90 -12.55
CA LYS A 393 -26.43 20.77 -13.72
C LYS A 393 -25.92 21.61 -14.89
N HIS A 394 -25.50 22.84 -14.64
CA HIS A 394 -24.91 23.70 -15.66
C HIS A 394 -23.62 23.11 -16.24
N GLY A 395 -22.74 22.56 -15.38
CA GLY A 395 -21.53 21.88 -15.81
C GLY A 395 -21.81 20.65 -16.66
N GLN A 396 -22.81 19.85 -16.30
CA GLN A 396 -23.24 18.67 -17.08
C GLN A 396 -23.72 19.05 -18.48
N GLU A 397 -24.42 20.18 -18.62
CA GLU A 397 -24.94 20.69 -19.90
C GLU A 397 -23.86 21.36 -20.76
N THR A 398 -22.87 22.01 -20.15
CA THR A 398 -21.85 22.81 -20.86
C THR A 398 -20.52 22.10 -21.05
N GLY A 399 -20.21 21.09 -20.23
CA GLY A 399 -18.89 20.46 -20.16
C GLY A 399 -17.91 21.15 -19.21
N ASP A 400 -18.37 22.11 -18.40
CA ASP A 400 -17.54 22.85 -17.46
C ASP A 400 -17.11 22.00 -16.25
N TRP A 401 -15.99 22.34 -15.63
CA TRP A 401 -15.51 21.63 -14.44
C TRP A 401 -16.07 22.28 -13.19
N VAL A 402 -16.54 21.46 -12.26
CA VAL A 402 -17.14 21.93 -11.01
C VAL A 402 -16.37 21.36 -9.84
N CYS A 403 -15.84 22.23 -8.96
CA CYS A 403 -15.14 21.85 -7.75
C CYS A 403 -15.94 22.23 -6.50
N LEU A 404 -16.47 21.23 -5.80
CA LEU A 404 -17.11 21.39 -4.50
C LEU A 404 -16.06 21.25 -3.40
N GLN A 405 -15.79 22.32 -2.66
CA GLN A 405 -14.83 22.31 -1.58
C GLN A 405 -15.50 22.03 -0.23
N ASN A 406 -14.76 21.42 0.69
CA ASN A 406 -15.15 21.20 2.08
C ASN A 406 -16.44 20.36 2.26
N CYS A 407 -16.60 19.29 1.49
CA CYS A 407 -17.80 18.44 1.53
C CYS A 407 -18.13 17.90 2.94
N HIS A 408 -17.12 17.58 3.75
CA HIS A 408 -17.28 17.18 5.16
C HIS A 408 -18.08 18.19 6.02
N LEU A 409 -18.08 19.50 5.67
CA LEU A 409 -18.84 20.53 6.40
C LEU A 409 -20.34 20.53 6.05
N ALA A 410 -20.73 19.91 4.92
CA ALA A 410 -22.10 19.92 4.41
C ALA A 410 -22.80 18.56 4.56
N ALA A 411 -22.64 17.92 5.71
CA ALA A 411 -23.18 16.58 6.00
C ALA A 411 -24.69 16.44 5.67
N SER A 412 -25.51 17.46 5.90
CA SER A 412 -26.94 17.44 5.59
C SER A 412 -27.28 17.42 4.10
N TRP A 413 -26.36 17.87 3.24
CA TRP A 413 -26.55 17.94 1.79
C TRP A 413 -25.94 16.74 1.06
N MET A 414 -25.03 16.01 1.69
CA MET A 414 -24.38 14.84 1.10
C MET A 414 -25.34 13.76 0.54
N PRO A 415 -26.51 13.46 1.15
CA PRO A 415 -27.49 12.54 0.55
C PRO A 415 -28.08 13.04 -0.78
N THR A 416 -28.08 14.36 -1.02
CA THR A 416 -28.49 14.92 -2.31
C THR A 416 -27.39 14.78 -3.35
N LEU A 417 -26.12 14.96 -2.98
CA LEU A 417 -25.00 14.67 -3.87
C LEU A 417 -25.01 13.20 -4.32
N GLU A 418 -25.24 12.28 -3.40
CA GLU A 418 -25.40 10.84 -3.68
C GLU A 418 -26.48 10.60 -4.73
N ARG A 419 -27.68 11.15 -4.51
CA ARG A 419 -28.79 11.07 -5.46
C ARG A 419 -28.42 11.61 -6.84
N ILE A 420 -27.72 12.74 -6.91
CA ILE A 420 -27.30 13.35 -8.18
C ILE A 420 -26.33 12.44 -8.93
N GLN A 421 -25.40 11.78 -8.22
CA GLN A 421 -24.45 10.85 -8.82
C GLN A 421 -25.11 9.54 -9.27
N GLU A 422 -26.09 9.03 -8.53
CA GLU A 422 -26.80 7.79 -8.90
C GLU A 422 -27.77 7.98 -10.07
N MET A 423 -28.41 9.15 -10.18
CA MET A 423 -29.40 9.46 -11.23
C MET A 423 -28.78 10.08 -12.48
N GLN A 424 -27.46 10.00 -12.65
CA GLN A 424 -26.81 10.50 -13.86
C GLN A 424 -27.26 9.71 -15.09
N ASP A 425 -27.66 10.41 -16.13
CA ASP A 425 -27.84 9.84 -17.47
C ASP A 425 -26.58 10.15 -18.29
N PRO A 426 -25.73 9.15 -18.58
CA PRO A 426 -24.48 9.36 -19.33
C PRO A 426 -24.70 9.99 -20.70
N ASP A 427 -25.85 9.78 -21.34
CA ASP A 427 -26.12 10.33 -22.68
C ASP A 427 -26.49 11.82 -22.62
N SER A 428 -26.90 12.32 -21.46
CA SER A 428 -27.27 13.71 -21.21
C SER A 428 -26.11 14.61 -20.76
N ILE A 429 -24.95 14.01 -20.44
CA ILE A 429 -23.80 14.71 -19.85
C ILE A 429 -22.72 14.90 -20.91
N ASP A 430 -22.18 16.11 -21.00
CA ASP A 430 -21.06 16.44 -21.88
C ASP A 430 -19.79 15.61 -21.53
N ASP A 431 -19.05 15.17 -22.55
CA ASP A 431 -17.88 14.31 -22.37
C ASP A 431 -16.72 14.98 -21.62
N MET A 432 -16.64 16.31 -21.64
CA MET A 432 -15.60 17.11 -20.99
C MET A 432 -15.94 17.46 -19.54
N TYR A 433 -17.20 17.31 -19.12
CA TYR A 433 -17.63 17.59 -17.74
C TYR A 433 -16.83 16.77 -16.73
N ARG A 434 -16.36 17.41 -15.66
CA ARG A 434 -15.73 16.75 -14.51
C ARG A 434 -16.18 17.35 -13.19
N LEU A 435 -16.50 16.46 -12.25
CA LEU A 435 -16.84 16.82 -10.87
C LEU A 435 -15.65 16.56 -9.96
N TRP A 436 -15.19 17.62 -9.28
CA TRP A 436 -14.14 17.59 -8.29
C TRP A 436 -14.73 17.82 -6.90
N LEU A 437 -14.30 17.04 -5.92
CA LEU A 437 -14.76 17.11 -4.54
C LEU A 437 -13.55 17.24 -3.63
N THR A 438 -13.57 18.14 -2.65
CA THR A 438 -12.54 18.19 -1.60
C THR A 438 -13.16 17.93 -0.23
N SER A 439 -12.51 17.07 0.56
CA SER A 439 -13.00 16.73 1.89
C SER A 439 -11.89 16.24 2.80
N MET A 440 -11.94 16.59 4.08
CA MET A 440 -11.27 15.81 5.11
C MET A 440 -11.96 14.44 5.26
N PRO A 441 -11.26 13.41 5.77
CA PRO A 441 -11.85 12.15 6.21
C PRO A 441 -13.12 12.35 7.03
N SER A 442 -14.24 11.82 6.54
CA SER A 442 -15.52 11.94 7.22
C SER A 442 -16.39 10.69 7.03
N PRO A 443 -16.96 10.12 8.11
CA PRO A 443 -17.88 8.99 8.01
C PRO A 443 -19.24 9.39 7.41
N THR A 444 -19.54 10.69 7.32
CA THR A 444 -20.78 11.19 6.70
C THR A 444 -20.70 11.32 5.18
N PHE A 445 -19.53 11.07 4.60
CA PHE A 445 -19.36 11.14 3.16
C PHE A 445 -20.07 9.93 2.51
N PRO A 446 -20.89 10.12 1.46
CA PRO A 446 -21.69 9.06 0.87
C PRO A 446 -20.84 7.94 0.30
N VAL A 447 -21.12 6.73 0.77
CA VAL A 447 -20.41 5.53 0.35
C VAL A 447 -20.52 5.29 -1.17
N PRO A 448 -21.68 5.47 -1.84
CA PRO A 448 -21.75 5.27 -3.29
C PRO A 448 -20.87 6.23 -4.08
N VAL A 449 -20.80 7.50 -3.64
CA VAL A 449 -19.94 8.52 -4.25
C VAL A 449 -18.46 8.17 -4.06
N LEU A 450 -18.08 7.69 -2.86
CA LEU A 450 -16.73 7.17 -2.64
C LEU A 450 -16.45 5.98 -3.54
N GLN A 451 -17.27 4.94 -3.48
CA GLN A 451 -17.03 3.69 -4.21
C GLN A 451 -16.97 3.87 -5.74
N GLY A 452 -17.67 4.87 -6.27
CA GLY A 452 -17.65 5.24 -7.68
C GLY A 452 -16.58 6.26 -8.08
N GLY A 453 -15.95 6.96 -7.13
CA GLY A 453 -14.99 8.04 -7.40
C GLY A 453 -13.51 7.63 -7.37
N ILE A 454 -12.68 8.43 -8.06
CA ILE A 454 -11.21 8.37 -7.93
C ILE A 454 -10.81 9.19 -6.69
N LYS A 455 -10.03 8.60 -5.78
CA LYS A 455 -9.53 9.30 -4.59
C LYS A 455 -8.09 9.71 -4.81
N ILE A 456 -7.77 10.90 -4.33
CA ILE A 456 -6.47 11.53 -4.48
C ILE A 456 -6.10 12.16 -3.14
N THR A 457 -4.90 11.90 -2.66
CA THR A 457 -4.32 12.52 -1.47
C THR A 457 -3.16 13.41 -1.89
N ASN A 458 -3.02 14.55 -1.24
CA ASN A 458 -1.92 15.47 -1.46
C ASN A 458 -1.17 15.71 -0.14
N GLU A 459 -0.39 14.73 0.27
CA GLU A 459 0.51 14.87 1.41
C GLU A 459 1.95 15.09 0.94
N PRO A 460 2.77 15.87 1.68
CA PRO A 460 4.20 15.91 1.43
C PRO A 460 4.79 14.51 1.62
N PRO A 461 5.65 14.04 0.72
CA PRO A 461 6.24 12.71 0.86
C PRO A 461 7.10 12.63 2.13
N LYS A 462 7.10 11.48 2.79
CA LYS A 462 7.91 11.27 4.00
C LYS A 462 9.36 10.98 3.62
N GLY A 463 10.27 11.75 4.22
CA GLY A 463 11.71 11.58 4.07
C GLY A 463 12.38 12.67 3.23
N LEU A 464 13.62 13.02 3.60
CA LEU A 464 14.36 14.13 3.00
C LEU A 464 14.57 13.94 1.49
N ARG A 465 14.94 12.74 1.05
CA ARG A 465 15.15 12.42 -0.37
C ARG A 465 13.88 12.68 -1.18
N ALA A 466 12.75 12.10 -0.78
CA ALA A 466 11.50 12.22 -1.52
C ALA A 466 10.99 13.67 -1.53
N ASN A 467 11.15 14.40 -0.42
CA ASN A 467 10.80 15.83 -0.36
C ASN A 467 11.69 16.66 -1.29
N LEU A 468 13.00 16.41 -1.32
CA LEU A 468 13.91 17.05 -2.27
C LEU A 468 13.57 16.69 -3.72
N THR A 469 13.31 15.42 -4.02
CA THR A 469 12.90 14.97 -5.37
C THR A 469 11.66 15.73 -5.84
N ARG A 470 10.60 15.80 -5.01
CA ARG A 470 9.39 16.59 -5.32
C ARG A 470 9.71 18.07 -5.52
N THR A 471 10.51 18.66 -4.64
CA THR A 471 10.93 20.06 -4.75
C THR A 471 11.64 20.32 -6.08
N PHE A 472 12.53 19.41 -6.51
CA PHE A 472 13.21 19.54 -7.80
C PHE A 472 12.31 19.29 -9.01
N GLN A 473 11.31 18.41 -8.89
CA GLN A 473 10.28 18.20 -9.93
C GLN A 473 9.37 19.42 -10.10
N ASP A 474 9.08 20.14 -9.01
CA ASP A 474 8.24 21.35 -9.03
C ASP A 474 8.99 22.57 -9.60
N ILE A 475 10.33 22.58 -9.60
CA ILE A 475 11.14 23.65 -10.18
C ILE A 475 11.22 23.49 -11.70
N THR A 476 10.71 24.47 -12.44
CA THR A 476 10.83 24.46 -13.91
C THR A 476 12.26 24.77 -14.35
N PRO A 477 12.70 24.27 -15.54
CA PRO A 477 14.02 24.57 -16.07
C PRO A 477 14.31 26.07 -16.18
N GLU A 478 13.29 26.87 -16.51
CA GLU A 478 13.43 28.33 -16.65
C GLU A 478 13.74 29.00 -15.30
N VAL A 479 13.12 28.53 -14.21
CA VAL A 479 13.39 29.03 -12.85
C VAL A 479 14.77 28.58 -12.38
N TYR A 480 15.15 27.34 -12.70
CA TYR A 480 16.47 26.80 -12.35
C TYR A 480 17.61 27.54 -13.06
N ASP A 481 17.48 27.76 -14.37
CA ASP A 481 18.49 28.41 -15.21
C ASP A 481 18.45 29.94 -15.12
N GLY A 482 17.35 30.52 -14.64
CA GLY A 482 17.17 31.97 -14.43
C GLY A 482 17.99 32.56 -13.28
N CYS A 483 18.82 31.76 -12.59
CA CYS A 483 19.66 32.22 -11.49
C CYS A 483 20.79 33.15 -11.99
N THR A 484 20.63 34.45 -11.79
CA THR A 484 21.59 35.51 -12.18
C THR A 484 22.80 35.65 -11.25
N LYS A 485 22.83 34.91 -10.13
CA LYS A 485 23.99 34.91 -9.23
C LYS A 485 25.18 34.23 -9.91
N PRO A 486 26.38 34.82 -9.87
CA PRO A 486 27.56 34.19 -10.45
C PRO A 486 27.70 32.80 -9.82
N ARG A 487 27.86 31.78 -10.67
CA ARG A 487 28.17 30.42 -10.24
C ARG A 487 29.50 30.49 -9.50
N VAL A 488 29.46 30.67 -8.18
CA VAL A 488 30.64 30.59 -7.33
C VAL A 488 31.24 29.23 -7.63
N THR A 489 32.45 29.24 -8.19
CA THR A 489 33.22 28.08 -8.57
C THR A 489 33.68 27.34 -7.31
N THR A 490 32.75 26.79 -6.53
CA THR A 490 33.00 25.53 -5.86
C THR A 490 32.94 24.48 -6.96
N THR A 491 34.14 24.11 -7.41
CA THR A 491 34.46 23.04 -8.37
C THR A 491 33.23 22.26 -8.86
N GLY A 492 32.76 22.57 -10.07
CA GLY A 492 31.59 21.96 -10.70
C GLY A 492 31.63 20.42 -10.78
N HIS A 493 32.78 19.80 -10.52
CA HIS A 493 32.91 18.37 -10.31
C HIS A 493 32.09 17.83 -9.13
N GLU A 494 31.87 18.56 -8.04
CA GLU A 494 31.14 18.01 -6.87
C GLU A 494 29.62 17.98 -7.09
N ARG A 495 29.05 18.94 -7.84
CA ARG A 495 27.61 18.98 -8.17
C ARG A 495 27.20 17.94 -9.20
N ILE A 496 28.03 17.73 -10.22
CA ILE A 496 27.81 16.69 -11.23
C ILE A 496 28.08 15.30 -10.65
N ARG A 497 29.03 15.16 -9.71
CA ARG A 497 29.31 13.90 -9.01
C ARG A 497 28.20 13.53 -8.04
N ALA A 498 27.55 14.48 -7.37
CA ALA A 498 26.35 14.22 -6.57
C ALA A 498 25.16 13.73 -7.44
N MET A 499 24.95 14.31 -8.63
CA MET A 499 23.95 13.84 -9.60
C MET A 499 24.27 12.45 -10.15
N ARG A 500 25.50 12.22 -10.62
CA ARG A 500 25.92 10.91 -11.14
C ARG A 500 25.95 9.83 -10.07
N CYS A 501 26.30 10.14 -8.81
CA CYS A 501 26.26 9.15 -7.74
C CYS A 501 24.83 8.70 -7.38
N LEU A 502 23.82 9.56 -7.58
CA LEU A 502 22.41 9.19 -7.38
C LEU A 502 21.85 8.40 -8.57
N GLU A 503 22.28 8.70 -9.81
CA GLU A 503 21.89 7.95 -11.03
C GLU A 503 22.67 6.63 -11.21
N LEU A 504 23.93 6.54 -10.76
CA LEU A 504 24.76 5.34 -10.91
C LEU A 504 24.47 4.24 -9.88
N GLU A 505 23.83 4.56 -8.74
CA GLU A 505 23.29 3.53 -7.84
C GLU A 505 22.09 2.78 -8.44
N GLU A 506 21.45 3.34 -9.48
CA GLU A 506 20.37 2.69 -10.24
C GLU A 506 20.88 1.74 -11.34
N ALA A 507 22.15 1.84 -11.75
CA ALA A 507 22.66 1.11 -12.91
C ALA A 507 23.51 -0.14 -12.59
N SER A 508 23.77 -0.48 -11.32
CA SER A 508 24.69 -1.59 -11.01
C SER A 508 24.02 -2.98 -11.07
N ASN A 509 24.02 -3.56 -12.27
CA ASN A 509 23.98 -5.02 -12.48
C ASN A 509 25.33 -5.63 -12.03
N PRO A 510 25.40 -6.70 -11.21
CA PRO A 510 26.66 -7.20 -10.65
C PRO A 510 27.67 -7.83 -11.64
N GLN A 511 27.32 -7.98 -12.93
CA GLN A 511 28.10 -8.79 -13.87
C GLN A 511 29.14 -8.05 -14.72
N GLU A 512 29.16 -6.72 -14.77
CA GLU A 512 30.10 -5.97 -15.66
C GLU A 512 31.38 -5.47 -14.96
N ARG A 513 31.76 -6.03 -13.81
CA ARG A 513 32.99 -5.66 -13.11
C ARG A 513 34.27 -6.32 -13.66
N LEU A 514 34.17 -7.07 -14.75
CA LEU A 514 35.27 -7.80 -15.39
C LEU A 514 35.35 -7.38 -16.86
N CYS A 515 36.01 -6.27 -17.16
CA CYS A 515 36.71 -5.97 -18.42
C CYS A 515 36.94 -4.46 -18.57
N MET A 516 38.02 -3.93 -18.00
CA MET A 516 38.76 -2.80 -18.59
C MET A 516 40.24 -2.91 -18.19
N PRO A 517 41.21 -2.57 -19.06
CA PRO A 517 42.63 -2.79 -18.81
C PRO A 517 43.26 -1.67 -17.97
N ASP A 518 44.28 -2.06 -17.20
CA ASP A 518 45.06 -1.23 -16.28
C ASP A 518 45.82 -0.10 -17.00
N GLU A 519 45.51 1.16 -16.67
CA GLU A 519 46.41 2.30 -16.86
C GLU A 519 46.90 2.81 -15.49
N GLU A 520 48.17 3.18 -15.48
CA GLU A 520 49.08 3.30 -14.34
C GLU A 520 48.63 4.23 -13.20
N ALA A 521 48.72 3.72 -11.97
CA ALA A 521 48.48 4.46 -10.73
C ALA A 521 49.69 5.33 -10.34
N PRO A 522 49.52 6.62 -10.02
CA PRO A 522 50.50 7.37 -9.25
C PRO A 522 50.34 7.07 -7.75
N SER A 523 51.51 6.93 -7.11
CA SER A 523 51.78 6.60 -5.70
C SER A 523 50.89 7.26 -4.64
N GLU A 524 50.48 6.42 -3.68
CA GLU A 524 50.11 6.68 -2.28
C GLU A 524 50.06 8.15 -1.81
N ALA A 525 48.85 8.71 -1.76
CA ALA A 525 48.51 9.75 -0.79
C ALA A 525 47.56 9.13 0.26
N ARG A 526 48.09 8.88 1.47
CA ARG A 526 47.30 8.47 2.63
C ARG A 526 46.21 9.52 2.91
N CYS A 527 44.94 9.12 2.89
CA CYS A 527 43.86 9.91 3.48
C CYS A 527 44.15 10.13 4.98
N PRO A 528 44.16 11.37 5.48
CA PRO A 528 44.28 11.60 6.91
C PRO A 528 42.99 11.16 7.61
N ALA A 529 43.17 10.52 8.76
CA ALA A 529 42.15 9.91 9.58
C ALA A 529 40.95 10.84 9.86
N GLU A 530 39.75 10.26 9.73
CA GLU A 530 38.45 10.87 9.95
C GLU A 530 38.15 11.08 11.46
N LYS A 531 39.01 11.83 12.16
CA LYS A 531 38.91 12.00 13.64
C LYS A 531 38.64 13.42 14.15
N ASP A 532 38.63 14.45 13.29
CA ASP A 532 38.61 15.85 13.75
C ASP A 532 37.37 16.69 13.33
N ARG A 533 36.24 16.10 12.91
CA ARG A 533 35.02 16.89 12.59
C ARG A 533 34.12 17.25 13.78
N GLY A 534 34.35 16.67 14.96
CA GLY A 534 33.54 16.92 16.17
C GLY A 534 33.57 18.36 16.71
N PRO A 535 34.73 19.04 16.81
CA PRO A 535 34.83 20.37 17.41
C PRO A 535 34.18 21.48 16.55
N ALA A 536 34.24 21.34 15.23
CA ALA A 536 33.69 22.33 14.30
C ALA A 536 32.15 22.34 14.32
N LEU A 537 31.52 21.17 14.40
CA LEU A 537 30.07 21.06 14.47
C LEU A 537 29.51 21.59 15.80
N ALA A 538 30.21 21.32 16.91
CA ALA A 538 29.85 21.83 18.23
C ALA A 538 29.94 23.38 18.30
N TRP A 539 30.93 23.96 17.62
CA TRP A 539 31.05 25.42 17.55
C TRP A 539 29.88 26.08 16.80
N TRP A 540 29.48 25.52 15.66
CA TRP A 540 28.32 26.01 14.90
C TRP A 540 27.01 25.89 15.68
N PHE A 541 26.83 24.79 16.42
CA PHE A 541 25.67 24.60 17.28
C PHE A 541 25.60 25.67 18.39
N ARG A 542 26.72 25.95 19.09
CA ARG A 542 26.81 27.03 20.10
C ARG A 542 26.51 28.41 19.52
N ALA A 543 27.01 28.69 18.31
CA ALA A 543 26.75 29.95 17.63
C ALA A 543 25.25 30.12 17.32
N CYS A 544 24.58 29.06 16.84
CA CYS A 544 23.14 29.09 16.60
C CYS A 544 22.33 29.29 17.88
N CYS A 545 22.67 28.61 18.99
CA CYS A 545 21.99 28.80 20.28
C CYS A 545 22.11 30.24 20.79
N PHE A 546 23.28 30.86 20.64
CA PHE A 546 23.49 32.25 21.02
C PHE A 546 22.66 33.23 20.17
N CYS A 547 22.52 32.95 18.87
CA CYS A 547 21.67 33.74 17.98
C CYS A 547 20.18 33.69 18.40
N TYR A 548 19.65 32.52 18.78
CA TYR A 548 18.27 32.42 19.27
C TYR A 548 18.03 33.22 20.55
N SER A 549 18.93 33.14 21.53
CA SER A 549 18.85 33.98 22.74
C SER A 549 18.96 35.47 22.43
N ALA A 550 19.86 35.87 21.52
CA ALA A 550 20.03 37.27 21.13
C ALA A 550 18.78 37.84 20.43
N VAL A 551 18.13 37.06 19.57
CA VAL A 551 16.86 37.42 18.93
C VAL A 551 15.74 37.53 19.97
N GLY A 552 15.65 36.60 20.92
CA GLY A 552 14.69 36.69 22.04
C GLY A 552 14.88 37.95 22.89
N ILE A 553 16.13 38.36 23.15
CA ILE A 553 16.46 39.59 23.88
C ILE A 553 16.06 40.85 23.09
N ASP A 554 16.41 40.92 21.80
CA ASP A 554 16.04 42.08 20.96
C ASP A 554 14.51 42.20 20.82
N MET A 555 13.82 41.06 20.68
CA MET A 555 12.36 40.99 20.65
C MET A 555 11.74 41.44 21.98
N ALA A 556 12.31 41.01 23.12
CA ALA A 556 11.88 41.45 24.44
C ALA A 556 12.14 42.95 24.69
N TRP A 557 13.24 43.51 24.16
CA TRP A 557 13.55 44.94 24.28
C TRP A 557 12.65 45.83 23.41
N ARG A 558 12.21 45.32 22.25
CA ARG A 558 11.37 46.05 21.28
C ARG A 558 9.88 45.70 21.38
N LEU A 559 9.48 44.98 22.43
CA LEU A 559 8.13 44.45 22.63
C LEU A 559 7.02 45.51 22.48
N GLY A 560 7.28 46.74 22.94
CA GLY A 560 6.34 47.86 22.83
C GLY A 560 6.07 48.32 21.39
N TYR A 561 7.04 48.13 20.47
CA TYR A 561 6.88 48.45 19.04
C TYR A 561 6.22 47.28 18.27
N VAL A 562 6.54 46.04 18.65
CA VAL A 562 6.00 44.81 18.05
C VAL A 562 4.50 44.63 18.39
N ALA A 563 4.11 44.91 19.63
CA ALA A 563 2.71 44.78 20.08
C ALA A 563 1.74 45.77 19.37
N CYS A 564 2.25 46.89 18.85
CA CYS A 564 1.44 47.89 18.13
C CYS A 564 0.95 47.41 16.75
N HIS A 565 1.64 46.44 16.13
CA HIS A 565 1.29 45.93 14.79
C HIS A 565 0.38 44.70 14.83
N CYS A 566 0.35 43.96 15.95
CA CYS A 566 -0.49 42.78 16.10
C CYS A 566 -0.82 42.55 17.59
N ALA A 567 -1.82 43.27 18.11
CA ALA A 567 -2.15 43.29 19.55
C ALA A 567 -2.76 41.99 20.10
N THR A 568 -3.24 41.10 19.22
CA THR A 568 -3.90 39.83 19.58
C THR A 568 -2.93 38.67 19.78
N TYR A 569 -1.66 38.80 19.38
CA TYR A 569 -0.68 37.73 19.48
C TYR A 569 0.17 37.86 20.76
N PRO A 570 0.43 36.78 21.53
CA PRO A 570 1.09 36.83 22.82
C PRO A 570 2.63 36.93 22.68
N TRP A 571 3.12 37.98 22.04
CA TRP A 571 4.55 38.21 21.76
C TRP A 571 5.45 38.15 23.00
N GLN A 572 4.91 38.51 24.17
CA GLN A 572 5.65 38.42 25.43
C GLN A 572 5.99 36.96 25.79
N LEU A 573 5.09 36.02 25.45
CA LEU A 573 5.29 34.60 25.70
C LEU A 573 6.38 34.07 24.78
N GLU A 574 6.29 34.36 23.48
CA GLU A 574 7.25 33.88 22.48
C GLU A 574 8.67 34.40 22.71
N ALA A 575 8.83 35.69 23.05
CA ALA A 575 10.12 36.26 23.41
C ALA A 575 10.73 35.58 24.65
N CYS A 576 9.90 35.28 25.66
CA CYS A 576 10.34 34.52 26.84
C CYS A 576 10.72 33.07 26.49
N LEU A 577 9.98 32.43 25.58
CA LEU A 577 10.24 31.05 25.17
C LEU A 577 11.55 30.92 24.39
N LEU A 578 11.83 31.84 23.47
CA LEU A 578 13.09 31.88 22.71
C LEU A 578 14.32 32.12 23.61
N LEU A 579 14.16 32.99 24.61
CA LEU A 579 15.16 33.21 25.66
C LEU A 579 15.46 31.93 26.46
N LEU A 580 14.40 31.24 26.90
CA LEU A 580 14.52 30.02 27.69
C LEU A 580 15.15 28.88 26.85
N GLN A 581 14.72 28.73 25.59
CA GLN A 581 15.20 27.71 24.67
C GLN A 581 16.69 27.85 24.40
N GLY A 582 17.18 29.06 24.11
CA GLY A 582 18.61 29.27 23.85
C GLY A 582 19.48 29.00 25.09
N CYS A 583 19.02 29.38 26.29
CA CYS A 583 19.70 29.08 27.55
C CYS A 583 19.73 27.58 27.87
N LEU A 584 18.60 26.87 27.70
CA LEU A 584 18.52 25.43 27.92
C LEU A 584 19.37 24.65 26.91
N SER A 585 19.38 25.07 25.63
CA SER A 585 20.20 24.47 24.57
C SER A 585 21.70 24.70 24.79
N PHE A 586 22.09 25.86 25.34
CA PHE A 586 23.49 26.12 25.73
C PHE A 586 23.92 25.27 26.93
N MET A 587 23.05 25.13 27.95
CA MET A 587 23.32 24.25 29.10
C MET A 587 23.41 22.78 28.70
N HIS A 588 22.63 22.36 27.70
CA HIS A 588 22.72 21.04 27.10
C HIS A 588 24.14 20.79 26.55
N ASP A 589 24.71 21.73 25.78
CA ASP A 589 26.03 21.54 25.14
C ASP A 589 27.26 21.79 26.03
N ALA A 590 27.15 22.65 27.06
CA ALA A 590 28.25 22.91 27.99
C ALA A 590 28.68 21.68 28.82
N TYR A 591 27.88 20.60 28.81
CA TYR A 591 28.09 19.39 29.63
C TYR A 591 27.94 18.07 28.87
N PHE A 592 28.28 18.01 27.57
CA PHE A 592 28.42 16.73 26.87
C PHE A 592 29.74 16.02 27.16
N ALA A 593 29.79 15.43 28.37
CA ALA A 593 30.25 14.06 28.56
C ALA A 593 29.13 13.36 29.33
N GLY A 594 28.18 12.74 28.60
CA GLY A 594 26.91 12.21 29.08
C GLY A 594 26.98 11.25 30.28
N ARG A 595 27.24 11.78 31.48
CA ARG A 595 27.34 11.02 32.73
C ARG A 595 26.59 11.63 33.92
N SER A 596 25.99 12.82 33.80
CA SER A 596 25.29 13.46 34.94
C SER A 596 23.75 13.34 34.86
N PRO A 597 23.06 13.10 35.99
CA PRO A 597 21.59 13.11 36.06
C PRO A 597 20.96 14.46 35.67
N ALA A 598 21.69 15.57 35.89
CA ALA A 598 21.25 16.91 35.55
C ALA A 598 21.15 17.13 34.03
N ALA A 599 22.06 16.54 33.24
CA ALA A 599 22.02 16.62 31.78
C ALA A 599 20.79 15.90 31.20
N LYS A 600 20.45 14.72 31.76
CA LYS A 600 19.24 13.96 31.38
C LYS A 600 17.94 14.69 31.75
N PHE A 601 17.96 15.45 32.83
CA PHE A 601 16.84 16.30 33.23
C PHE A 601 16.68 17.50 32.27
N ALA A 602 17.78 18.19 31.95
CA ALA A 602 17.76 19.30 31.01
C ALA A 602 17.29 18.88 29.59
N ASP A 603 17.74 17.72 29.11
CA ASP A 603 17.35 17.17 27.82
C ASP A 603 15.85 16.82 27.77
N ARG A 604 15.34 16.17 28.82
CA ARG A 604 13.89 15.91 28.97
C ARG A 604 13.09 17.20 29.07
N CYS A 605 13.56 18.20 29.80
CA CYS A 605 12.89 19.49 29.91
C CYS A 605 12.90 20.23 28.57
N CYS A 606 13.99 20.22 27.81
CA CYS A 606 14.09 20.86 26.51
C CYS A 606 13.18 20.18 25.47
N ALA A 607 13.16 18.85 25.44
CA ALA A 607 12.25 18.08 24.58
C ALA A 607 10.78 18.31 24.95
N THR A 608 10.45 18.30 26.25
CA THR A 608 9.07 18.55 26.73
C THR A 608 8.63 19.98 26.43
N PHE A 609 9.54 20.95 26.56
CA PHE A 609 9.29 22.36 26.28
C PHE A 609 9.10 22.63 24.78
N LEU A 610 9.90 22.00 23.90
CA LEU A 610 9.72 22.04 22.44
C LEU A 610 8.45 21.32 21.96
N THR A 611 7.90 20.41 22.78
CA THR A 611 6.63 19.72 22.51
C THR A 611 5.43 20.52 23.04
N MET A 612 5.65 21.45 23.99
CA MET A 612 4.62 22.34 24.53
C MET A 612 4.52 23.67 23.80
N CYS A 613 5.59 24.15 23.18
CA CYS A 613 5.56 25.22 22.19
C CYS A 613 4.97 24.66 20.89
#